data_AF-A0AA35K9D0-F1
#
_entry.id   AF-A0AA35K9D0-F1
#
_cell.length_a   1.000
_cell.length_b   1.000
_cell.length_c   1.000
_cell.angle_alpha   90.00
_cell.angle_beta   90.00
_cell.angle_gamma   90.00
#
_symmetry.space_group_name_H-M   'P 1'
#
loop_
_entity.id
_entity.type
_entity.pdbx_description
1 polymer ?
#
loop_
_entity_poly.entity_id
_entity_poly.type
_entity_poly.pdbx_seq_one_letter_code
_entity_poly.pdbx_strand_id
1 'polypeptide(L)'
;MFRCAVASLERLAMERVRWAFSYGTWVPRREDWLLSMCVVQPEERERIEQFVFRRDAKAAVAGRLLIRKLIAEKLKIPWNEIKLQRTSKGKPVLANDLSSAHSSFSFNVSHQGNYAVLAAEPDCQAGIDITKTSMPGSGSIPDFFRIMKRQFTEEEWRAIKSMNSEWLQLDMFHRHWALKESFIKAVGVGIGFDLQRIEFNVSPLQLEVGKTYNETVLLLDGEEEKEWSFEETRLDDCHHVAVALGKPGVFGEKPAAVLSSAATQTTFTTLTFDDLIREAAFARREAESTHKGRTLFSFPAVNLKTGFRRGKTVGFSALWLSSYYYQLLNLCISFLQIQSRERKKGMMLADFKNITSILI
;
A
#
# COMPACT_ATOMS: atom_id res chain seq x y z
N MET A 1 -39.31 30.57 22.75
CA MET A 1 -37.92 30.76 22.31
C MET A 1 -37.05 29.78 23.08
N PHE A 2 -36.11 29.10 22.40
CA PHE A 2 -35.30 27.96 22.85
C PHE A 2 -35.99 26.59 22.86
N ARG A 3 -36.20 26.03 21.66
CA ARG A 3 -36.12 24.57 21.48
C ARG A 3 -34.68 24.27 21.08
N CYS A 4 -33.94 23.73 22.05
CA CYS A 4 -32.67 23.04 21.83
C CYS A 4 -32.95 21.91 20.84
N ALA A 5 -32.60 22.13 19.57
CA ALA A 5 -32.46 21.04 18.61
C ALA A 5 -31.23 20.25 19.06
N VAL A 6 -31.47 19.27 19.93
CA VAL A 6 -30.57 18.14 20.09
C VAL A 6 -30.50 17.54 18.70
N ALA A 7 -29.47 17.92 17.95
CA ALA A 7 -29.08 17.24 16.74
C ALA A 7 -28.86 15.79 17.17
N SER A 8 -29.84 14.96 16.86
CA SER A 8 -29.69 13.53 16.86
C SER A 8 -28.45 13.24 16.02
N LEU A 9 -27.34 12.96 16.70
CA LEU A 9 -26.15 12.33 16.17
C LEU A 9 -26.59 10.97 15.63
N GLU A 10 -27.21 10.97 14.46
CA GLU A 10 -27.14 9.85 13.55
C GLU A 10 -25.64 9.60 13.36
N ARG A 11 -25.14 8.60 14.08
CA ARG A 11 -23.80 8.07 13.90
C ARG A 11 -23.69 7.67 12.43
N LEU A 12 -23.04 8.51 11.63
CA LEU A 12 -22.55 8.07 10.33
C LEU A 12 -21.52 7.00 10.63
N ALA A 13 -21.96 5.74 10.65
CA ALA A 13 -21.07 4.60 10.69
C ALA A 13 -20.08 4.77 9.54
N MET A 14 -18.78 4.81 9.84
CA MET A 14 -17.77 5.00 8.83
C MET A 14 -17.84 3.82 7.86
N GLU A 15 -18.21 4.08 6.61
CA GLU A 15 -18.28 3.05 5.59
C GLU A 15 -16.88 2.56 5.23
N ARG A 16 -16.77 1.25 4.96
CA ARG A 16 -15.57 0.66 4.37
C ARG A 16 -15.20 1.36 3.06
N VAL A 17 -13.90 1.44 2.77
CA VAL A 17 -13.36 2.17 1.61
C VAL A 17 -12.50 1.25 0.75
N ARG A 18 -12.69 1.35 -0.57
CA ARG A 18 -11.85 0.76 -1.61
C ARG A 18 -11.56 1.81 -2.67
N TRP A 19 -10.36 2.40 -2.65
CA TRP A 19 -9.97 3.44 -3.58
C TRP A 19 -8.76 3.03 -4.41
N ALA A 20 -8.77 3.42 -5.68
CA ALA A 20 -7.63 3.27 -6.59
C ALA A 20 -7.32 4.62 -7.23
N PHE A 21 -6.04 4.88 -7.48
CA PHE A 21 -5.58 6.05 -8.22
C PHE A 21 -4.53 5.63 -9.25
N SER A 22 -4.81 5.89 -10.53
CA SER A 22 -3.90 5.58 -11.64
C SER A 22 -2.80 6.64 -11.76
N TYR A 23 -1.81 6.60 -10.86
CA TYR A 23 -0.67 7.52 -10.98
C TYR A 23 0.15 7.25 -12.25
N GLY A 24 0.09 6.06 -12.84
CA GLY A 24 0.79 5.75 -14.09
C GLY A 24 0.36 6.66 -15.24
N THR A 25 -0.95 6.90 -15.35
CA THR A 25 -1.56 7.76 -16.38
C THR A 25 -1.66 9.24 -15.97
N TRP A 26 -1.51 9.55 -14.68
CA TRP A 26 -1.50 10.92 -14.19
C TRP A 26 -0.29 11.72 -14.70
N VAL A 27 -0.51 12.71 -15.55
CA VAL A 27 0.54 13.63 -16.04
C VAL A 27 0.32 15.01 -15.40
N PRO A 28 0.83 15.25 -14.17
CA PRO A 28 0.58 16.50 -13.47
C PRO A 28 1.21 17.69 -14.19
N ARG A 29 0.49 18.80 -14.21
CA ARG A 29 1.09 20.11 -14.49
C ARG A 29 2.07 20.46 -13.36
N ARG A 30 2.93 21.44 -13.61
CA ARG A 30 3.87 21.91 -12.58
C ARG A 30 3.13 22.35 -11.31
N GLU A 31 2.01 23.03 -11.46
CA GLU A 31 1.18 23.52 -10.36
C GLU A 31 0.57 22.37 -9.57
N ASP A 32 0.01 21.35 -10.24
CA ASP A 32 -0.55 20.14 -9.60
C ASP A 32 0.51 19.42 -8.76
N TRP A 33 1.72 19.27 -9.30
CA TRP A 33 2.83 18.64 -8.57
C TRP A 33 3.29 19.49 -7.37
N LEU A 34 3.41 20.80 -7.53
CA LEU A 34 3.79 21.66 -6.41
C LEU A 34 2.70 21.66 -5.33
N LEU A 35 1.43 21.66 -5.72
CA LEU A 35 0.30 21.57 -4.80
C LEU A 35 0.34 20.24 -4.03
N SER A 36 0.53 19.10 -4.71
CA SER A 36 0.60 17.80 -4.06
C SER A 36 1.73 17.73 -3.02
N MET A 37 2.90 18.28 -3.33
CA MET A 37 4.03 18.36 -2.41
C MET A 37 3.80 19.30 -1.22
N CYS A 38 2.96 20.33 -1.37
CA CYS A 38 2.62 21.26 -0.28
C CYS A 38 1.56 20.72 0.67
N VAL A 39 0.73 19.77 0.22
CA VAL A 39 -0.41 19.27 1.02
C VAL A 39 -0.13 17.92 1.71
N VAL A 40 1.08 17.38 1.56
CA VAL A 40 1.59 16.24 2.36
C VAL A 40 2.38 16.74 3.58
N GLN A 41 2.59 15.87 4.56
CA GLN A 41 3.42 16.21 5.74
C GLN A 41 4.89 16.46 5.35
N PRO A 42 5.60 17.39 6.03
CA PRO A 42 6.97 17.78 5.67
C PRO A 42 7.95 16.61 5.57
N GLU A 43 7.93 15.68 6.53
CA GLU A 43 8.80 14.51 6.56
C GLU A 43 8.53 13.54 5.41
N GLU A 44 7.29 13.45 4.94
CA GLU A 44 6.94 12.63 3.77
C GLU A 44 7.36 13.34 2.47
N ARG A 45 7.28 14.67 2.42
CA ARG A 45 7.83 15.46 1.31
C ARG A 45 9.33 15.25 1.17
N GLU A 46 10.10 15.31 2.25
CA GLU A 46 11.54 15.06 2.24
C GLU A 46 11.87 13.66 1.70
N ARG A 47 11.10 12.64 2.11
CA ARG A 47 11.25 11.26 1.60
C ARG A 47 10.92 11.18 0.10
N ILE A 48 9.86 11.84 -0.35
CA ILE A 48 9.46 11.85 -1.76
C ILE A 48 10.54 12.50 -2.63
N GLU A 49 11.18 13.57 -2.14
CA GLU A 49 12.24 14.28 -2.86
C GLU A 49 13.53 13.44 -3.02
N GLN A 50 13.68 12.34 -2.25
CA GLN A 50 14.81 11.41 -2.38
C GLN A 50 14.64 10.38 -3.51
N PHE A 51 13.46 10.24 -4.10
CA PHE A 51 13.26 9.29 -5.20
C PHE A 51 14.01 9.73 -6.46
N VAL A 52 14.79 8.80 -7.03
CA VAL A 52 15.51 9.02 -8.28
C VAL A 52 14.55 9.03 -9.48
N PHE A 53 13.55 8.13 -9.48
CA PHE A 53 12.62 7.98 -10.58
C PHE A 53 11.30 8.68 -10.30
N ARG A 54 10.81 9.44 -11.29
CA ARG A 54 9.53 10.17 -11.20
C ARG A 54 8.34 9.27 -10.91
N ARG A 55 8.35 8.03 -11.40
CA ARG A 55 7.26 7.06 -11.17
C ARG A 55 7.12 6.70 -9.68
N ASP A 56 8.24 6.54 -8.99
CA ASP A 56 8.26 6.17 -7.57
C ASP A 56 7.81 7.37 -6.72
N ALA A 57 8.27 8.57 -7.06
CA ALA A 57 7.80 9.81 -6.44
C ALA A 57 6.28 10.00 -6.61
N LYS A 58 5.74 9.75 -7.81
CA LYS A 58 4.30 9.82 -8.08
C LYS A 58 3.50 8.78 -7.27
N ALA A 59 4.00 7.55 -7.19
CA ALA A 59 3.38 6.49 -6.41
C ALA A 59 3.33 6.84 -4.91
N ALA A 60 4.44 7.34 -4.37
CA ALA A 60 4.53 7.77 -2.98
C ALA A 60 3.57 8.93 -2.67
N VAL A 61 3.52 9.96 -3.53
CA VAL A 61 2.56 11.07 -3.41
C VAL A 61 1.12 10.56 -3.45
N ALA A 62 0.78 9.70 -4.41
CA ALA A 62 -0.56 9.14 -4.54
C ALA A 62 -1.01 8.42 -3.27
N GLY A 63 -0.15 7.56 -2.71
CA GLY A 63 -0.43 6.87 -1.45
C GLY A 63 -0.68 7.82 -0.28
N ARG A 64 0.11 8.90 -0.17
CA ARG A 64 -0.07 9.90 0.90
C ARG A 64 -1.35 10.70 0.76
N LEU A 65 -1.70 11.10 -0.46
CA LEU A 65 -2.95 11.82 -0.72
C LEU A 65 -4.17 10.92 -0.46
N LEU A 66 -4.13 9.64 -0.84
CA LEU A 66 -5.19 8.68 -0.53
C LEU A 66 -5.44 8.57 0.98
N ILE A 67 -4.39 8.41 1.79
CA ILE A 67 -4.50 8.31 3.25
C ILE A 67 -5.08 9.61 3.85
N ARG A 68 -4.57 10.77 3.43
CA ARG A 68 -5.01 12.06 3.98
C ARG A 68 -6.45 12.38 3.59
N LYS A 69 -6.85 12.09 2.35
CA LYS A 69 -8.25 12.18 1.90
C LYS A 69 -9.15 11.28 2.75
N LEU A 70 -8.76 10.02 2.97
CA LEU A 70 -9.53 9.06 3.76
C LEU A 70 -9.82 9.63 5.16
N ILE A 71 -8.78 10.11 5.83
CA ILE A 71 -8.89 10.63 7.20
C ILE A 71 -9.72 11.91 7.24
N ALA A 72 -9.48 12.84 6.30
CA ALA A 72 -10.26 14.08 6.23
C ALA A 72 -11.75 13.81 5.99
N GLU A 73 -12.07 12.94 5.03
CA GLU A 73 -13.46 12.71 4.63
C GLU A 73 -14.21 11.79 5.59
N LYS A 74 -13.58 10.71 6.05
CA LYS A 74 -14.24 9.65 6.82
C LYS A 74 -14.14 9.84 8.33
N LEU A 75 -13.04 10.43 8.82
CA LEU A 75 -12.87 10.72 10.25
C LEU A 75 -13.12 12.19 10.61
N LYS A 76 -13.40 13.03 9.61
CA LYS A 76 -13.71 14.47 9.78
C LYS A 76 -12.60 15.24 10.52
N ILE A 77 -11.36 14.76 10.43
CA ILE A 77 -10.18 15.47 10.96
C ILE A 77 -9.75 16.51 9.91
N PRO A 78 -9.67 17.81 10.25
CA PRO A 78 -9.23 18.83 9.31
C PRO A 78 -7.89 18.47 8.66
N TRP A 79 -7.75 18.70 7.35
CA TRP A 79 -6.58 18.28 6.58
C TRP A 79 -5.26 18.68 7.26
N ASN A 80 -5.16 19.92 7.73
CA ASN A 80 -3.94 20.48 8.35
C ASN A 80 -3.62 19.91 9.75
N GLU A 81 -4.57 19.21 10.37
CA GLU A 81 -4.42 18.58 11.69
C GLU A 81 -4.13 17.08 11.62
N ILE A 82 -4.18 16.48 10.43
CA ILE A 82 -3.86 15.08 10.22
C ILE A 82 -2.38 14.83 10.51
N LYS A 83 -2.12 14.03 11.54
CA LYS A 83 -0.79 13.59 11.98
C LYS A 83 -0.65 12.09 11.70
N LEU A 84 0.05 11.77 10.62
CA LEU A 84 0.49 10.41 10.35
C LEU A 84 1.84 10.15 11.02
N GLN A 85 1.99 8.95 11.54
CA GLN A 85 3.26 8.39 12.01
C GLN A 85 3.51 7.06 11.30
N ARG A 86 4.64 6.42 11.63
CA ARG A 86 4.96 5.08 11.16
C ARG A 86 5.28 4.19 12.34
N THR A 87 4.86 2.93 12.26
CA THR A 87 5.32 1.91 13.21
C THR A 87 6.82 1.66 13.04
N SER A 88 7.43 0.93 13.97
CA SER A 88 8.83 0.48 13.87
C SER A 88 9.13 -0.31 12.59
N LYS A 89 8.11 -0.91 11.98
CA LYS A 89 8.19 -1.65 10.70
C LYS A 89 7.81 -0.81 9.48
N GLY A 90 7.58 0.49 9.67
CA GLY A 90 7.33 1.44 8.59
C GLY A 90 5.86 1.60 8.16
N LYS A 91 4.91 0.83 8.73
CA LYS A 91 3.48 0.93 8.39
C LYS A 91 2.93 2.31 8.80
N PRO A 92 2.33 3.09 7.88
CA PRO A 92 1.67 4.34 8.23
C PRO A 92 0.51 4.12 9.20
N VAL A 93 0.42 4.93 10.24
CA VAL A 93 -0.64 4.90 11.24
C VAL A 93 -1.10 6.31 11.57
N LEU A 94 -2.36 6.45 11.96
CA LEU A 94 -2.90 7.73 12.42
C LEU A 94 -2.51 7.94 13.89
N ALA A 95 -1.87 9.06 14.20
CA ALA A 95 -1.44 9.41 15.55
C ALA A 95 -2.39 10.40 16.26
N ASN A 96 -3.44 10.86 15.58
CA ASN A 96 -4.51 11.62 16.22
C ASN A 96 -5.26 10.72 17.21
N ASP A 97 -5.64 11.27 18.37
CA ASP A 97 -6.48 10.56 19.33
C ASP A 97 -7.84 10.30 18.71
N LEU A 98 -8.11 9.03 18.42
CA LEU A 98 -9.42 8.60 17.96
C LEU A 98 -10.33 8.48 19.18
N SER A 99 -11.57 8.95 19.04
CA SER A 99 -12.61 8.65 20.03
C SER A 99 -12.72 7.14 20.19
N SER A 100 -13.18 6.68 21.35
CA SER A 100 -13.41 5.24 21.61
C SER A 100 -14.33 4.57 20.59
N ALA A 101 -15.09 5.35 19.81
CA ALA A 101 -15.93 4.89 18.71
C ALA A 101 -15.16 4.45 17.44
N HIS A 102 -13.86 4.74 17.33
CA HIS A 102 -13.03 4.40 16.16
C HIS A 102 -11.75 3.64 16.54
N SER A 103 -11.71 3.00 17.71
CA SER A 103 -10.52 2.27 18.19
C SER A 103 -10.11 1.10 17.29
N SER A 104 -11.05 0.53 16.53
CA SER A 104 -10.82 -0.56 15.58
C SER A 104 -10.55 -0.10 14.15
N PHE A 105 -10.52 1.22 13.90
CA PHE A 105 -10.32 1.76 12.56
C PHE A 105 -8.96 1.34 12.02
N SER A 106 -8.95 0.75 10.83
CA SER A 106 -7.72 0.36 10.16
C SER A 106 -7.71 0.78 8.69
N PHE A 107 -6.52 1.09 8.19
CA PHE A 107 -6.31 1.34 6.77
C PHE A 107 -4.98 0.77 6.32
N ASN A 108 -4.89 0.49 5.03
CA ASN A 108 -3.66 0.08 4.40
C ASN A 108 -3.59 0.62 2.97
N VAL A 109 -2.37 0.81 2.48
CA VAL A 109 -2.09 1.34 1.14
C VAL A 109 -1.08 0.42 0.46
N SER A 110 -1.22 0.24 -0.85
CA SER A 110 -0.19 -0.40 -1.67
C SER A 110 -0.06 0.32 -3.00
N HIS A 111 1.08 0.17 -3.66
CA HIS A 111 1.27 0.68 -5.01
C HIS A 111 2.22 -0.21 -5.81
N GLN A 112 1.83 -0.54 -7.03
CA GLN A 112 2.69 -1.21 -8.00
C GLN A 112 2.20 -0.92 -9.40
N GLY A 113 3.14 -0.92 -10.35
CA GLY A 113 2.81 -0.66 -11.76
C GLY A 113 2.30 0.76 -11.96
N ASN A 114 1.01 0.88 -12.25
CA ASN A 114 0.36 2.15 -12.57
C ASN A 114 -0.58 2.68 -11.48
N TYR A 115 -0.80 1.91 -10.42
CA TYR A 115 -1.86 2.18 -9.45
C TYR A 115 -1.34 2.26 -8.03
N ALA A 116 -1.90 3.21 -7.27
CA ALA A 116 -1.90 3.21 -5.82
C ALA A 116 -3.32 2.85 -5.36
N VAL A 117 -3.44 1.94 -4.42
CA VAL A 117 -4.71 1.43 -3.90
C VAL A 117 -4.76 1.60 -2.39
N LEU A 118 -5.95 1.86 -1.86
CA LEU A 118 -6.20 2.00 -0.43
C LEU A 118 -7.44 1.20 -0.05
N ALA A 119 -7.31 0.46 1.06
CA ALA A 119 -8.44 -0.13 1.76
C ALA A 119 -8.52 0.45 3.18
N ALA A 120 -9.73 0.70 3.66
CA ALA A 120 -9.97 1.06 5.05
C ALA A 120 -11.26 0.43 5.58
N GLU A 121 -11.24 0.11 6.86
CA GLU A 121 -12.31 -0.59 7.57
C GLU A 121 -12.56 0.08 8.92
N PRO A 122 -13.84 0.22 9.33
CA PRO A 122 -14.19 0.81 10.62
C PRO A 122 -13.87 -0.13 11.80
N ASP A 123 -14.11 -1.43 11.62
CA ASP A 123 -14.25 -2.37 12.74
C ASP A 123 -13.38 -3.63 12.61
N CYS A 124 -12.59 -3.76 11.55
CA CYS A 124 -11.72 -4.90 11.32
C CYS A 124 -10.34 -4.50 10.82
N GLN A 125 -9.39 -5.44 10.92
CA GLN A 125 -8.02 -5.25 10.46
C GLN A 125 -7.95 -5.46 8.94
N ALA A 126 -7.44 -4.47 8.24
CA ALA A 126 -7.26 -4.50 6.79
C ALA A 126 -5.78 -4.49 6.39
N GLY A 127 -5.46 -5.30 5.39
CA GLY A 127 -4.23 -5.23 4.60
C GLY A 127 -4.57 -5.23 3.12
N ILE A 128 -3.83 -4.49 2.31
CA ILE A 128 -4.04 -4.46 0.86
C ILE A 128 -2.70 -4.63 0.15
N ASP A 129 -2.72 -5.41 -0.92
CA ASP A 129 -1.62 -5.41 -1.88
C ASP A 129 -2.12 -5.32 -3.32
N ILE A 130 -1.28 -4.75 -4.18
CA ILE A 130 -1.51 -4.69 -5.61
C ILE A 130 -0.27 -5.20 -6.31
N THR A 131 -0.46 -6.13 -7.25
CA THR A 131 0.60 -6.65 -8.09
C THR A 131 0.35 -6.38 -9.55
N LYS A 132 1.42 -6.15 -10.31
CA LYS A 132 1.36 -6.05 -11.77
C LYS A 132 2.01 -7.27 -12.42
N THR A 133 1.24 -8.03 -13.19
CA THR A 133 1.74 -9.06 -14.08
C THR A 133 2.65 -8.44 -15.13
N SER A 134 3.92 -8.80 -15.11
CA SER A 134 4.92 -8.32 -16.07
C SER A 134 6.03 -9.34 -16.25
N MET A 135 6.60 -9.38 -17.45
CA MET A 135 7.72 -10.28 -17.74
C MET A 135 8.88 -10.04 -16.75
N PRO A 136 9.57 -11.10 -16.30
CA PRO A 136 10.79 -10.96 -15.52
C PRO A 136 11.78 -10.02 -16.23
N GLY A 137 12.53 -9.22 -15.46
CA GLY A 137 13.50 -8.27 -16.02
C GLY A 137 14.67 -8.92 -16.78
N SER A 138 14.80 -10.24 -16.65
CA SER A 138 15.95 -11.06 -16.99
C SER A 138 15.53 -12.53 -16.89
N GLY A 139 16.03 -13.35 -17.80
CA GLY A 139 15.75 -14.79 -17.82
C GLY A 139 14.33 -15.15 -18.27
N SER A 140 14.02 -16.44 -18.17
CA SER A 140 12.72 -17.01 -18.54
C SER A 140 11.75 -17.07 -17.35
N ILE A 141 10.45 -17.23 -17.61
CA ILE A 141 9.44 -17.44 -16.57
C ILE A 141 9.77 -18.68 -15.69
N PRO A 142 10.19 -19.83 -16.26
CA PRO A 142 10.66 -20.97 -15.47
C PRO A 142 11.86 -20.67 -14.55
N ASP A 143 12.82 -19.85 -15.00
CA ASP A 143 13.96 -19.45 -14.16
C ASP A 143 13.51 -18.57 -12.99
N PHE A 144 12.61 -17.63 -13.28
CA PHE A 144 11.99 -16.79 -12.26
C PHE A 144 11.24 -17.63 -11.21
N PHE A 145 10.42 -18.60 -11.63
CA PHE A 145 9.72 -19.51 -10.73
C PHE A 145 10.68 -20.37 -9.89
N ARG A 146 11.82 -20.79 -10.45
CA ARG A 146 12.84 -21.53 -9.69
C ARG A 146 13.41 -20.69 -8.54
N ILE A 147 13.65 -19.40 -8.77
CA ILE A 147 14.12 -18.47 -7.74
C ILE A 147 13.05 -18.26 -6.66
N MET A 148 11.79 -18.10 -7.07
CA MET A 148 10.66 -17.83 -6.18
C MET A 148 10.08 -19.09 -5.51
N LYS A 149 10.63 -20.29 -5.76
CA LYS A 149 10.08 -21.58 -5.30
C LYS A 149 9.76 -21.60 -3.81
N ARG A 150 10.61 -21.00 -2.97
CA ARG A 150 10.47 -21.00 -1.50
C ARG A 150 9.36 -20.08 -0.97
N GLN A 151 8.73 -19.28 -1.83
CA GLN A 151 7.72 -18.30 -1.41
C GLN A 151 6.29 -18.88 -1.41
N PHE A 152 6.10 -20.04 -2.05
CA PHE A 152 4.79 -20.69 -2.20
C PHE A 152 4.86 -22.15 -1.77
N THR A 153 3.72 -22.70 -1.36
CA THR A 153 3.55 -24.12 -1.04
C THR A 153 3.46 -24.96 -2.31
N GLU A 154 3.49 -26.29 -2.17
CA GLU A 154 3.36 -27.19 -3.31
C GLU A 154 1.95 -27.12 -3.94
N GLU A 155 0.90 -26.93 -3.13
CA GLU A 155 -0.47 -26.77 -3.60
C GLU A 155 -0.64 -25.48 -4.42
N GLU A 156 -0.09 -24.36 -3.93
CA GLU A 156 -0.07 -23.09 -4.67
C GLU A 156 0.71 -23.21 -5.97
N TRP A 157 1.87 -23.87 -5.96
CA TRP A 157 2.64 -24.13 -7.19
C TRP A 157 1.87 -25.02 -8.17
N ARG A 158 1.08 -25.98 -7.68
CA ARG A 158 0.23 -26.80 -8.55
C ARG A 158 -0.87 -25.95 -9.20
N ALA A 159 -1.52 -25.07 -8.44
CA ALA A 159 -2.50 -24.13 -8.96
C ALA A 159 -1.88 -23.18 -10.00
N ILE A 160 -0.73 -22.57 -9.69
CA ILE A 160 0.02 -21.69 -10.60
C ILE A 160 0.35 -22.41 -11.91
N LYS A 161 0.94 -23.61 -11.84
CA LYS A 161 1.38 -24.37 -13.02
C LYS A 161 0.24 -25.05 -13.79
N SER A 162 -0.96 -25.12 -13.23
CA SER A 162 -2.14 -25.68 -13.91
C SER A 162 -2.63 -24.79 -15.06
N MET A 163 -2.17 -23.54 -15.14
CA MET A 163 -2.55 -22.61 -16.20
C MET A 163 -1.90 -22.97 -17.55
N ASN A 164 -2.69 -22.80 -18.62
CA ASN A 164 -2.38 -23.29 -19.97
C ASN A 164 -1.23 -22.59 -20.70
N SER A 165 -0.77 -21.43 -20.23
CA SER A 165 0.34 -20.68 -20.84
C SER A 165 1.23 -20.06 -19.78
N GLU A 166 2.52 -19.87 -20.09
CA GLU A 166 3.45 -19.26 -19.12
C GLU A 166 3.00 -17.87 -18.65
N TRP A 167 2.36 -17.09 -19.53
CA TRP A 167 1.77 -15.80 -19.14
C TRP A 167 0.65 -15.96 -18.11
N LEU A 168 -0.26 -16.92 -18.31
CA LEU A 168 -1.33 -17.18 -17.34
C LEU A 168 -0.79 -17.77 -16.03
N GLN A 169 0.30 -18.56 -16.08
CA GLN A 169 0.99 -19.03 -14.88
C GLN A 169 1.60 -17.84 -14.12
N LEU A 170 2.24 -16.91 -14.84
CA LEU A 170 2.81 -15.70 -14.26
C LEU A 170 1.72 -14.79 -13.66
N ASP A 171 0.57 -14.70 -14.32
CA ASP A 171 -0.60 -13.97 -13.83
C ASP A 171 -1.13 -14.58 -12.51
N MET A 172 -1.30 -15.91 -12.48
CA MET A 172 -1.70 -16.65 -11.28
C MET A 172 -0.66 -16.53 -10.14
N PHE A 173 0.62 -16.50 -10.47
CA PHE A 173 1.70 -16.23 -9.52
C PHE A 173 1.53 -14.85 -8.86
N HIS A 174 1.29 -13.81 -9.66
CA HIS A 174 1.13 -12.45 -9.14
C HIS A 174 -0.14 -12.29 -8.31
N ARG A 175 -1.22 -13.01 -8.64
CA ARG A 175 -2.42 -13.11 -7.81
C ARG A 175 -2.11 -13.71 -6.42
N HIS A 176 -1.45 -14.87 -6.36
CA HIS A 176 -1.06 -15.48 -5.07
C HIS A 176 -0.10 -14.57 -4.29
N TRP A 177 0.82 -13.89 -4.97
CA TRP A 177 1.71 -12.93 -4.31
C TRP A 177 0.93 -11.78 -3.65
N ALA A 178 -0.05 -11.20 -4.34
CA ALA A 178 -0.90 -10.14 -3.79
C ALA A 178 -1.66 -10.64 -2.55
N LEU A 179 -2.22 -11.85 -2.59
CA LEU A 179 -2.90 -12.47 -1.45
C LEU A 179 -1.98 -12.58 -0.22
N LYS A 180 -0.79 -13.17 -0.37
CA LYS A 180 0.19 -13.30 0.72
C LYS A 180 0.62 -11.96 1.28
N GLU A 181 0.97 -11.00 0.42
CA GLU A 181 1.39 -9.67 0.86
C GLU A 181 0.25 -8.91 1.56
N SER A 182 -0.99 -9.03 1.08
CA SER A 182 -2.15 -8.40 1.72
C SER A 182 -2.34 -8.93 3.15
N PHE A 183 -2.22 -10.24 3.36
CA PHE A 183 -2.28 -10.85 4.68
C PHE A 183 -1.16 -10.38 5.60
N ILE A 184 0.08 -10.40 5.13
CA ILE A 184 1.27 -9.97 5.89
C ILE A 184 1.16 -8.49 6.30
N LYS A 185 0.66 -7.64 5.40
CA LYS A 185 0.41 -6.22 5.66
C LYS A 185 -0.73 -5.99 6.63
N ALA A 186 -1.74 -6.85 6.62
CA ALA A 186 -2.80 -6.83 7.61
C ALA A 186 -2.18 -7.10 8.99
N VAL A 187 -1.58 -8.28 9.20
CA VAL A 187 -1.03 -8.71 10.51
C VAL A 187 0.16 -7.88 11.00
N GLY A 188 0.88 -7.19 10.10
CA GLY A 188 1.98 -6.29 10.48
C GLY A 188 3.27 -6.99 10.92
N VAL A 189 3.48 -8.24 10.51
CA VAL A 189 4.66 -9.04 10.87
C VAL A 189 5.93 -8.64 10.09
N GLY A 190 5.79 -8.09 8.88
CA GLY A 190 6.91 -7.64 8.03
C GLY A 190 7.64 -8.77 7.31
N ILE A 191 8.84 -8.47 6.78
CA ILE A 191 9.60 -9.28 5.80
C ILE A 191 10.11 -10.64 6.36
N GLY A 192 10.08 -10.85 7.67
CA GLY A 192 10.61 -12.05 8.33
C GLY A 192 9.63 -13.21 8.48
N PHE A 193 8.42 -13.09 7.94
CA PHE A 193 7.41 -14.14 8.06
C PHE A 193 7.68 -15.27 7.05
N ASP A 194 7.60 -16.52 7.51
CA ASP A 194 7.79 -17.67 6.64
C ASP A 194 6.56 -17.87 5.75
N LEU A 195 6.71 -17.51 4.46
CA LEU A 195 5.63 -17.61 3.47
C LEU A 195 5.19 -19.05 3.20
N GLN A 196 5.99 -20.06 3.56
CA GLN A 196 5.59 -21.47 3.39
C GLN A 196 4.52 -21.92 4.39
N ARG A 197 4.30 -21.15 5.46
CA ARG A 197 3.22 -21.40 6.43
C ARG A 197 1.86 -20.95 5.93
N ILE A 198 1.84 -20.03 4.97
CA ILE A 198 0.63 -19.47 4.36
C ILE A 198 0.34 -20.25 3.08
N GLU A 199 -0.88 -20.75 2.93
CA GLU A 199 -1.35 -21.37 1.71
C GLU A 199 -2.69 -20.75 1.30
N PHE A 200 -2.79 -20.30 0.05
CA PHE A 200 -4.05 -19.82 -0.50
C PHE A 200 -4.67 -20.83 -1.45
N ASN A 201 -5.91 -21.20 -1.17
CA ASN A 201 -6.76 -21.95 -2.08
C ASN A 201 -7.63 -20.98 -2.86
N VAL A 202 -7.16 -20.60 -4.06
CA VAL A 202 -7.79 -19.56 -4.87
C VAL A 202 -9.08 -20.04 -5.54
N SER A 203 -10.12 -19.22 -5.47
CA SER A 203 -11.40 -19.45 -6.15
C SER A 203 -12.08 -18.12 -6.49
N PRO A 204 -12.68 -17.96 -7.70
CA PRO A 204 -12.56 -18.84 -8.86
C PRO A 204 -11.14 -18.78 -9.47
N LEU A 205 -10.77 -19.71 -10.35
CA LEU A 205 -9.45 -19.70 -11.00
C LEU A 205 -9.24 -18.51 -11.93
N GLN A 206 -10.30 -18.01 -12.58
CA GLN A 206 -10.25 -16.87 -13.47
C GLN A 206 -11.06 -15.71 -12.90
N LEU A 207 -10.44 -14.55 -12.80
CA LEU A 207 -11.09 -13.32 -12.35
C LEU A 207 -11.40 -12.44 -13.56
N GLU A 208 -12.61 -11.90 -13.61
CA GLU A 208 -13.00 -10.86 -14.56
C GLU A 208 -12.56 -9.48 -14.07
N VAL A 209 -12.20 -8.59 -15.01
CA VAL A 209 -11.81 -7.21 -14.71
C VAL A 209 -12.99 -6.44 -14.12
N GLY A 210 -12.73 -5.69 -13.04
CA GLY A 210 -13.70 -4.84 -12.36
C GLY A 210 -14.68 -5.58 -11.44
N LYS A 211 -14.65 -6.92 -11.39
CA LYS A 211 -15.43 -7.71 -10.43
C LYS A 211 -14.62 -8.02 -9.19
N THR A 212 -15.32 -8.14 -8.07
CA THR A 212 -14.76 -8.53 -6.78
C THR A 212 -15.22 -9.92 -6.41
N TYR A 213 -14.27 -10.75 -5.98
CA TYR A 213 -14.44 -12.14 -5.58
C TYR A 213 -14.02 -12.29 -4.13
N ASN A 214 -14.63 -13.22 -3.41
CA ASN A 214 -14.37 -13.44 -1.98
C ASN A 214 -14.38 -14.91 -1.55
N GLU A 215 -14.23 -15.82 -2.51
CA GLU A 215 -14.28 -17.26 -2.31
C GLU A 215 -12.92 -17.89 -1.99
N THR A 216 -11.83 -17.13 -2.10
CA THR A 216 -10.47 -17.58 -1.78
C THR A 216 -10.28 -17.77 -0.29
N VAL A 217 -9.69 -18.90 0.09
CA VAL A 217 -9.50 -19.32 1.48
C VAL A 217 -8.02 -19.36 1.85
N LEU A 218 -7.71 -18.93 3.08
CA LEU A 218 -6.38 -19.02 3.68
C LEU A 218 -6.28 -20.28 4.56
N LEU A 219 -5.19 -21.02 4.39
CA LEU A 219 -4.73 -22.03 5.33
C LEU A 219 -3.42 -21.54 5.97
N LEU A 220 -3.35 -21.63 7.29
CA LEU A 220 -2.15 -21.34 8.06
C LEU A 220 -1.68 -22.63 8.74
N ASP A 221 -0.45 -23.05 8.45
CA ASP A 221 0.11 -24.32 8.94
C ASP A 221 -0.79 -25.54 8.63
N GLY A 222 -1.55 -25.49 7.52
CA GLY A 222 -2.47 -26.53 7.08
C GLY A 222 -3.88 -26.48 7.66
N GLU A 223 -4.16 -25.52 8.56
CA GLU A 223 -5.51 -25.32 9.11
C GLU A 223 -6.21 -24.10 8.47
N GLU A 224 -7.50 -24.24 8.18
CA GLU A 224 -8.30 -23.17 7.57
C GLU A 224 -8.54 -22.00 8.54
N GLU A 225 -8.13 -20.80 8.13
CA GLU A 225 -8.27 -19.56 8.89
C GLU A 225 -9.61 -18.87 8.59
N LYS A 226 -10.70 -19.36 9.20
CA LYS A 226 -12.08 -18.89 8.98
C LYS A 226 -12.36 -17.45 9.42
N GLU A 227 -11.48 -16.89 10.24
CA GLU A 227 -11.57 -15.52 10.74
C GLU A 227 -10.99 -14.50 9.75
N TRP A 228 -10.36 -15.00 8.67
CA TRP A 228 -9.85 -14.19 7.57
C TRP A 228 -10.72 -14.34 6.33
N SER A 229 -10.99 -13.22 5.69
CA SER A 229 -11.63 -13.16 4.38
C SER A 229 -10.79 -12.32 3.43
N PHE A 230 -10.89 -12.63 2.14
CA PHE A 230 -10.08 -12.00 1.10
C PHE A 230 -10.97 -11.46 0.02
N GLU A 231 -10.83 -10.18 -0.32
CA GLU A 231 -11.46 -9.60 -1.50
C GLU A 231 -10.43 -9.50 -2.61
N GLU A 232 -10.71 -10.10 -3.77
CA GLU A 232 -9.84 -10.08 -4.93
C GLU A 232 -10.48 -9.31 -6.07
N THR A 233 -9.73 -8.38 -6.66
CA THR A 233 -10.19 -7.58 -7.81
C THR A 233 -9.08 -7.46 -8.84
N ARG A 234 -9.42 -7.65 -10.12
CA ARG A 234 -8.56 -7.20 -11.22
C ARG A 234 -8.96 -5.80 -11.65
N LEU A 235 -8.07 -4.82 -11.47
CA LEU A 235 -8.36 -3.43 -11.87
C LEU A 235 -8.29 -3.24 -13.38
N ASP A 236 -7.41 -4.00 -14.03
CA ASP A 236 -7.24 -4.12 -15.47
C ASP A 236 -6.67 -5.50 -15.80
N ASP A 237 -6.27 -5.72 -17.05
CA ASP A 237 -5.74 -7.01 -17.51
C ASP A 237 -4.44 -7.45 -16.83
N CYS A 238 -3.72 -6.56 -16.15
CA CYS A 238 -2.42 -6.86 -15.58
C CYS A 238 -2.28 -6.52 -14.09
N HIS A 239 -3.28 -5.91 -13.45
CA HIS A 239 -3.20 -5.55 -12.03
C HIS A 239 -4.16 -6.37 -11.16
N HIS A 240 -3.61 -7.17 -10.25
CA HIS A 240 -4.36 -7.89 -9.21
C HIS A 240 -4.31 -7.11 -7.91
N VAL A 241 -5.45 -6.96 -7.26
CA VAL A 241 -5.56 -6.37 -5.93
C VAL A 241 -6.16 -7.40 -4.99
N ALA A 242 -5.52 -7.58 -3.84
CA ALA A 242 -6.02 -8.42 -2.76
C ALA A 242 -6.18 -7.58 -1.50
N VAL A 243 -7.35 -7.68 -0.85
CA VAL A 243 -7.63 -7.07 0.45
C VAL A 243 -7.85 -8.19 1.46
N ALA A 244 -6.98 -8.30 2.45
CA ALA A 244 -7.13 -9.20 3.58
C ALA A 244 -7.90 -8.50 4.70
N LEU A 245 -8.94 -9.16 5.18
CA LEU A 245 -9.82 -8.68 6.24
C LEU A 245 -9.84 -9.71 7.37
N GLY A 246 -9.49 -9.29 8.58
CA GLY A 246 -9.46 -10.17 9.76
C GLY A 246 -9.91 -9.46 11.02
N LYS A 247 -10.20 -10.22 12.08
CA LYS A 247 -10.52 -9.64 13.39
C LYS A 247 -9.36 -8.81 13.93
N PRO A 248 -9.64 -7.69 14.63
CA PRO A 248 -8.63 -6.99 15.39
C PRO A 248 -8.19 -7.88 16.57
N GLY A 249 -7.02 -8.51 16.44
CA GLY A 249 -6.46 -9.40 17.45
C GLY A 249 -4.96 -9.61 17.22
N VAL A 250 -4.23 -9.86 18.30
CA VAL A 250 -2.83 -10.26 18.22
C VAL A 250 -2.78 -11.68 17.66
N PHE A 251 -1.93 -11.89 16.65
CA PHE A 251 -1.64 -13.20 16.08
C PHE A 251 -1.35 -14.22 17.22
N GLY A 252 -2.21 -15.21 17.40
CA GLY A 252 -2.03 -16.30 18.39
C GLY A 252 -2.89 -16.27 19.65
N GLU A 253 -3.78 -15.29 19.86
CA GLU A 253 -4.80 -15.37 20.92
C GLU A 253 -6.15 -15.84 20.37
N LYS A 254 -6.85 -16.74 21.09
CA LYS A 254 -8.21 -17.19 20.75
C LYS A 254 -9.25 -16.16 21.24
N PRO A 255 -10.08 -15.56 20.37
CA PRO A 255 -11.17 -14.70 20.82
C PRO A 255 -12.54 -15.08 20.25
N ALA A 256 -13.55 -14.59 20.95
CA ALA A 256 -14.97 -15.00 20.94
C ALA A 256 -15.75 -14.81 19.63
N ALA A 257 -16.95 -15.43 19.61
CA ALA A 257 -17.85 -15.67 18.48
C ALA A 257 -18.29 -14.41 17.70
N VAL A 258 -18.46 -14.59 16.38
CA VAL A 258 -18.67 -13.56 15.35
C VAL A 258 -20.14 -13.22 15.14
N LEU A 259 -20.42 -11.91 14.97
CA LEU A 259 -21.58 -11.41 14.24
C LEU A 259 -21.23 -11.25 12.75
N SER A 260 -21.90 -12.06 11.92
CA SER A 260 -21.83 -12.04 10.46
C SER A 260 -22.45 -10.74 9.92
N SER A 261 -21.63 -9.87 9.33
CA SER A 261 -22.11 -8.74 8.52
C SER A 261 -22.21 -9.16 7.06
N ALA A 262 -23.40 -9.02 6.47
CA ALA A 262 -23.71 -9.45 5.11
C ALA A 262 -22.82 -8.78 4.06
N ALA A 263 -22.33 -9.59 3.11
CA ALA A 263 -21.45 -9.20 2.02
C ALA A 263 -22.13 -8.19 1.08
N THR A 264 -21.80 -6.91 1.24
CA THR A 264 -22.03 -5.90 0.20
C THR A 264 -20.89 -5.99 -0.79
N GLN A 265 -21.21 -6.15 -2.08
CA GLN A 265 -20.21 -6.24 -3.14
C GLN A 265 -19.42 -4.91 -3.22
N THR A 266 -18.16 -4.95 -2.81
CA THR A 266 -17.27 -3.78 -2.77
C THR A 266 -16.48 -3.70 -4.07
N THR A 267 -16.67 -2.64 -4.85
CA THR A 267 -15.85 -2.37 -6.03
C THR A 267 -14.89 -1.21 -5.75
N PHE A 268 -13.71 -1.24 -6.38
CA PHE A 268 -12.75 -0.15 -6.27
C PHE A 268 -13.28 1.09 -6.98
N THR A 269 -13.39 2.19 -6.25
CA THR A 269 -13.66 3.50 -6.84
C THR A 269 -12.34 4.09 -7.34
N THR A 270 -12.24 4.34 -8.64
CA THR A 270 -11.08 5.01 -9.22
C THR A 270 -11.22 6.52 -9.05
N LEU A 271 -10.26 7.13 -8.35
CA LEU A 271 -10.22 8.56 -8.08
C LEU A 271 -9.42 9.31 -9.13
N THR A 272 -9.81 10.57 -9.38
CA THR A 272 -9.02 11.53 -10.14
C THR A 272 -8.09 12.34 -9.22
N PHE A 273 -7.18 13.13 -9.79
CA PHE A 273 -6.33 14.01 -8.98
C PHE A 273 -7.17 15.05 -8.23
N ASP A 274 -8.19 15.62 -8.88
CA ASP A 274 -9.09 16.61 -8.26
C ASP A 274 -9.84 16.03 -7.06
N ASP A 275 -10.20 14.74 -7.12
CA ASP A 275 -10.80 14.04 -5.97
C ASP A 275 -9.83 13.89 -4.81
N LEU A 276 -8.54 13.68 -5.08
CA LEU A 276 -7.50 13.54 -4.05
C LEU A 276 -7.21 14.86 -3.31
N ILE A 277 -7.28 15.99 -4.01
CA ILE A 277 -6.92 17.30 -3.45
C ILE A 277 -8.11 18.13 -2.98
N ARG A 278 -9.35 17.67 -3.17
CA ARG A 278 -10.58 18.43 -2.88
C ARG A 278 -10.59 19.01 -1.46
N GLU A 279 -10.37 18.16 -0.46
CA GLU A 279 -10.33 18.54 0.95
C GLU A 279 -9.13 19.44 1.28
N ALA A 280 -7.98 19.17 0.66
CA ALA A 280 -6.78 19.98 0.82
C ALA A 280 -6.97 21.41 0.28
N ALA A 281 -7.63 21.55 -0.87
CA ALA A 281 -7.93 22.82 -1.49
C ALA A 281 -8.98 23.62 -0.70
N PHE A 282 -9.90 22.95 -0.02
CA PHE A 282 -10.83 23.59 0.91
C PHE A 282 -10.09 24.14 2.14
N ALA A 283 -9.31 23.29 2.82
CA ALA A 283 -8.53 23.67 4.01
C ALA A 283 -7.55 24.83 3.73
N ARG A 284 -6.96 24.86 2.53
CA ARG A 284 -6.10 25.98 2.10
C ARG A 284 -6.87 27.30 1.97
N ARG A 285 -8.07 27.28 1.38
CA ARG A 285 -8.90 28.48 1.20
C ARG A 285 -9.40 29.02 2.54
N GLU A 286 -9.73 28.15 3.49
CA GLU A 286 -10.07 28.56 4.87
C GLU A 286 -8.87 29.19 5.60
N ALA A 287 -7.68 28.61 5.47
CA ALA A 287 -6.47 29.21 6.05
C ALA A 287 -6.18 30.60 5.46
N GLU A 288 -6.30 30.77 4.14
CA GLU A 288 -6.09 32.04 3.44
C GLU A 288 -7.17 33.09 3.79
N SER A 289 -8.42 32.69 4.05
CA SER A 289 -9.51 33.61 4.43
C SER A 289 -9.41 34.05 5.90
N THR A 290 -9.02 33.15 6.80
CA THR A 290 -8.78 33.43 8.23
C THR A 290 -7.60 34.40 8.43
N HIS A 291 -6.61 34.34 7.53
CA HIS A 291 -5.41 35.17 7.54
C HIS A 291 -5.61 36.63 7.10
N LYS A 292 -6.78 37.01 6.61
CA LYS A 292 -7.10 38.43 6.36
C LYS A 292 -7.31 39.26 7.64
N GLY A 293 -7.19 38.65 8.83
CA GLY A 293 -7.36 39.34 10.13
C GLY A 293 -6.15 39.36 11.07
N ARG A 294 -5.20 38.42 11.02
CA ARG A 294 -4.00 38.39 11.88
C ARG A 294 -2.85 37.64 11.19
N THR A 295 -1.73 38.34 10.99
CA THR A 295 -0.49 37.81 10.39
C THR A 295 0.22 36.88 11.37
N LEU A 296 0.02 35.56 11.25
CA LEU A 296 0.85 34.56 11.94
C LEU A 296 0.67 33.17 11.32
N PHE A 297 1.12 32.99 10.06
CA PHE A 297 1.46 31.69 9.43
C PHE A 297 2.10 32.02 8.09
N SER A 298 3.43 32.00 8.02
CA SER A 298 4.16 31.89 6.76
C SER A 298 4.34 30.41 6.47
N PHE A 299 3.59 29.85 5.52
CA PHE A 299 4.02 28.60 4.90
C PHE A 299 5.35 28.86 4.21
N PRO A 300 6.33 27.94 4.29
CA PRO A 300 7.64 28.18 3.72
C PRO A 300 7.49 28.51 2.25
N ALA A 301 7.99 29.70 1.87
CA ALA A 301 8.14 30.06 0.48
C ALA A 301 8.91 28.92 -0.19
N VAL A 302 8.27 28.22 -1.13
CA VAL A 302 8.94 27.22 -1.95
C VAL A 302 10.04 27.98 -2.68
N ASN A 303 11.28 27.82 -2.21
CA ASN A 303 12.41 28.53 -2.76
C ASN A 303 12.60 28.06 -4.20
N LEU A 304 12.25 28.94 -5.15
CA LEU A 304 12.08 28.69 -6.60
C LEU A 304 13.38 28.32 -7.36
N LYS A 305 14.38 27.77 -6.68
CA LYS A 305 15.70 27.43 -7.24
C LYS A 305 16.00 25.93 -7.28
N THR A 306 15.08 25.12 -7.79
CA THR A 306 15.41 23.79 -8.32
C THR A 306 14.62 23.50 -9.59
N GLY A 307 14.94 24.28 -10.64
CA GLY A 307 14.82 23.75 -11.99
C GLY A 307 15.72 22.52 -12.10
N PHE A 308 15.11 21.41 -12.52
CA PHE A 308 15.75 20.17 -13.02
C PHE A 308 17.27 20.29 -13.21
N ARG A 309 18.05 19.82 -12.23
CA ARG A 309 19.50 19.66 -12.44
C ARG A 309 19.74 18.33 -13.15
N ARG A 310 20.15 18.44 -14.42
CA ARG A 310 20.85 17.37 -15.14
C ARG A 310 22.09 16.94 -14.35
N GLY A 311 22.33 15.63 -14.38
CA GLY A 311 23.44 14.86 -13.82
C GLY A 311 24.56 15.64 -13.13
N LYS A 312 24.77 15.31 -11.85
CA LYS A 312 26.09 15.41 -11.22
C LYS A 312 26.41 14.14 -10.47
N THR A 313 27.50 13.52 -10.88
CA THR A 313 28.30 12.53 -10.16
C THR A 313 28.82 13.15 -8.87
N VAL A 314 28.57 12.52 -7.72
CA VAL A 314 29.19 12.80 -6.42
C VAL A 314 29.27 11.43 -5.73
N GLY A 315 30.42 10.83 -5.42
CA GLY A 315 31.49 11.35 -4.56
C GLY A 315 31.24 10.83 -3.15
N PHE A 316 31.65 9.59 -2.84
CA PHE A 316 31.47 8.98 -1.52
C PHE A 316 32.30 9.70 -0.46
N SER A 317 31.65 10.21 0.59
CA SER A 317 32.27 10.46 1.89
C SER A 317 31.41 9.81 2.97
N ALA A 318 32.00 8.83 3.63
CA ALA A 318 31.41 8.03 4.69
C ALA A 318 31.22 8.84 5.99
N LEU A 319 30.42 8.25 6.89
CA LEU A 319 30.12 8.66 8.27
C LEU A 319 28.87 9.53 8.41
N TRP A 320 27.71 8.85 8.38
CA TRP A 320 26.61 8.93 9.36
C TRP A 320 25.61 7.81 8.97
N LEU A 321 25.99 6.57 9.28
CA LEU A 321 25.23 5.34 8.96
C LEU A 321 24.53 4.85 10.23
N SER A 322 23.29 5.29 10.45
CA SER A 322 22.42 4.75 11.49
C SER A 322 21.79 3.44 11.01
N SER A 323 22.12 2.33 11.69
CA SER A 323 21.50 1.01 11.89
C SER A 323 20.67 0.31 10.78
N TYR A 324 19.95 1.06 9.94
CA TYR A 324 19.07 0.54 8.89
C TYR A 324 19.83 0.01 7.67
N TYR A 325 21.01 0.59 7.38
CA TYR A 325 21.88 0.10 6.30
C TYR A 325 22.47 -1.28 6.62
N TYR A 326 22.71 -1.62 7.89
CA TYR A 326 23.28 -2.92 8.28
C TYR A 326 22.30 -4.10 8.10
N GLN A 327 20.99 -3.87 8.19
CA GLN A 327 19.97 -4.92 7.97
C GLN A 327 19.73 -5.19 6.49
N LEU A 328 19.72 -4.15 5.65
CA LEU A 328 19.72 -4.29 4.19
C LEU A 328 21.06 -4.84 3.67
N LEU A 329 22.17 -4.51 4.34
CA LEU A 329 23.48 -5.10 4.05
C LEU A 329 23.51 -6.59 4.42
N ASN A 330 22.82 -7.07 5.45
CA ASN A 330 22.78 -8.50 5.79
C ASN A 330 21.89 -9.34 4.86
N LEU A 331 20.81 -8.77 4.32
CA LEU A 331 20.07 -9.38 3.20
C LEU A 331 20.95 -9.39 1.94
N CYS A 332 21.65 -8.28 1.65
CA CYS A 332 22.62 -8.24 0.56
C CYS A 332 23.83 -9.17 0.80
N ILE A 333 24.33 -9.38 2.02
CA ILE A 333 25.50 -10.20 2.34
C ILE A 333 25.14 -11.69 2.30
N SER A 334 23.97 -12.07 2.83
CA SER A 334 23.44 -13.44 2.66
C SER A 334 23.20 -13.75 1.19
N PHE A 335 22.69 -12.78 0.42
CA PHE A 335 22.50 -12.90 -1.03
C PHE A 335 23.81 -12.83 -1.82
N LEU A 336 24.80 -12.05 -1.38
CA LEU A 336 26.15 -11.96 -1.96
C LEU A 336 27.00 -13.19 -1.64
N GLN A 337 26.80 -13.86 -0.52
CA GLN A 337 27.45 -15.15 -0.20
C GLN A 337 26.86 -16.30 -1.04
N ILE A 338 25.55 -16.27 -1.31
CA ILE A 338 24.88 -17.19 -2.25
C ILE A 338 25.35 -16.90 -3.70
N GLN A 339 25.38 -15.63 -4.10
CA GLN A 339 25.91 -15.18 -5.40
C GLN A 339 27.42 -15.41 -5.54
N SER A 340 28.22 -15.33 -4.47
CA SER A 340 29.67 -15.58 -4.51
C SER A 340 30.00 -17.05 -4.79
N ARG A 341 29.09 -17.98 -4.46
CA ARG A 341 29.21 -19.39 -4.85
C ARG A 341 28.85 -19.61 -6.33
N GLU A 342 27.99 -18.77 -6.91
CA GLU A 342 27.58 -18.87 -8.33
C GLU A 342 28.29 -17.90 -9.29
N ARG A 343 29.04 -16.92 -8.78
CA ARG A 343 29.87 -15.96 -9.53
C ARG A 343 31.05 -16.57 -10.30
N LYS A 344 31.15 -17.90 -10.37
CA LYS A 344 31.94 -18.58 -11.42
C LYS A 344 31.22 -18.66 -12.77
N LYS A 345 29.96 -18.19 -12.90
CA LYS A 345 29.19 -18.21 -14.16
C LYS A 345 28.46 -16.88 -14.47
N GLY A 346 29.17 -15.76 -14.32
CA GLY A 346 28.83 -14.41 -14.80
C GLY A 346 27.36 -14.07 -15.13
N MET A 347 26.69 -13.34 -14.23
CA MET A 347 25.46 -12.59 -14.56
C MET A 347 25.30 -11.37 -13.63
N MET A 348 24.86 -10.24 -14.19
CA MET A 348 24.89 -8.89 -13.60
C MET A 348 23.54 -8.48 -12.97
N LEU A 349 23.58 -7.59 -11.97
CA LEU A 349 22.43 -7.07 -11.20
C LEU A 349 21.44 -6.25 -12.07
N ALA A 350 20.24 -6.78 -12.33
CA ALA A 350 19.10 -5.96 -12.81
C ALA A 350 17.74 -6.29 -12.14
N ASP A 351 17.58 -7.43 -11.47
CA ASP A 351 16.24 -8.00 -11.27
C ASP A 351 15.52 -7.70 -9.97
N PHE A 352 16.22 -7.22 -8.95
CA PHE A 352 15.62 -7.16 -7.61
C PHE A 352 15.02 -5.80 -7.20
N LYS A 353 15.14 -4.76 -8.04
CA LYS A 353 14.51 -3.45 -7.76
C LYS A 353 13.00 -3.42 -8.01
N ASN A 354 12.41 -4.46 -8.61
CA ASN A 354 10.98 -4.50 -8.93
C ASN A 354 10.15 -5.45 -8.04
N ILE A 355 10.77 -6.21 -7.12
CA ILE A 355 10.09 -7.26 -6.33
C ILE A 355 9.97 -6.92 -4.84
N THR A 356 10.79 -5.99 -4.34
CA THR A 356 10.52 -5.38 -3.03
C THR A 356 9.67 -4.15 -3.27
N SER A 357 8.37 -4.25 -2.98
CA SER A 357 7.53 -3.09 -2.69
C SER A 357 8.33 -2.19 -1.76
N ILE A 358 8.78 -1.04 -2.28
CA ILE A 358 9.51 -0.07 -1.50
C ILE A 358 8.61 0.26 -0.31
N LEU A 359 9.12 -0.06 0.88
CA LEU A 359 8.67 0.39 2.19
C LEU A 359 7.99 1.78 2.13
N ILE A 360 6.66 1.81 2.00
CA ILE A 360 5.85 3.04 2.05
C ILE A 360 4.52 2.77 2.74
#